data_AF-A0A142VBL3-F1
#
_entry.id   AF-A0A142VBL3-F1
#
_cell.length_a   1.000
_cell.length_b   1.000
_cell.length_c   1.000
_cell.angle_alpha   90.00
_cell.angle_beta   90.00
_cell.angle_gamma   90.00
#
_symmetry.space_group_name_H-M   'P 1'
#
loop_
_entity.id
_entity.type
_entity.pdbx_description
1 polymer ?
#
loop_
_entity_poly.entity_id
_entity_poly.type
_entity_poly.pdbx_seq_one_letter_code
_entity_poly.pdbx_strand_id
1 'polypeptide(L)'
;MNVKNSPEFNNILNECLDRILINGQDLESCLRLYPDQAVELAPLLKTAIGIERVAGRCTPSPVFKARARYEFMSALKESKHRKGFFGWRLNWATGLASALMFLFVSGGGVAVAASGSMPDSPLYGVKLATEELWLNFSFGEEGKINAMNQIADRRVAEIIYLADTDQVNLLRQTNDKLNSALSVMASLVGLENSVMSAANPQDRDDTALTAPVTAPPNKNLGLTENSGGSANTTQNGIILSAIANQNALNLALERASDDVREDMAWVVANAIAAYQRILNAMYIP
;
A
#
# COMPACT_ATOMS: atom_id res chain seq x y z
N MET A 1 -37.05 36.38 16.72
CA MET A 1 -36.40 35.46 15.75
C MET A 1 -37.46 34.96 14.78
N ASN A 2 -37.23 35.02 13.48
CA ASN A 2 -38.19 34.61 12.45
C ASN A 2 -38.09 33.09 12.23
N VAL A 3 -38.94 32.33 12.92
CA VAL A 3 -38.91 30.84 12.96
C VAL A 3 -39.05 30.20 11.58
N LYS A 4 -39.68 30.90 10.63
CA LYS A 4 -39.99 30.44 9.25
C LYS A 4 -38.79 30.04 8.38
N ASN A 5 -37.57 30.43 8.73
CA ASN A 5 -36.37 30.19 7.91
C ASN A 5 -35.33 29.26 8.58
N SER A 6 -35.68 28.55 9.66
CA SER A 6 -34.76 27.56 10.21
C SER A 6 -34.73 26.30 9.33
N PRO A 7 -33.54 25.69 9.11
CA PRO A 7 -33.44 24.45 8.33
C PRO A 7 -34.24 23.30 8.96
N GLU A 8 -34.37 23.31 10.29
CA GLU A 8 -35.18 22.36 11.05
C GLU A 8 -36.68 22.47 10.74
N PHE A 9 -37.23 23.70 10.70
CA PHE A 9 -38.64 23.91 10.34
C PHE A 9 -38.95 23.46 8.92
N ASN A 10 -38.05 23.76 7.96
CA ASN A 10 -38.21 23.33 6.56
C ASN A 10 -38.19 21.81 6.42
N ASN A 11 -37.34 21.11 7.19
CA ASN A 11 -37.30 19.66 7.20
C ASN A 11 -38.60 19.07 7.76
N ILE A 12 -39.11 19.61 8.87
CA ILE A 12 -40.39 19.18 9.46
C ILE A 12 -41.55 19.43 8.48
N LEU A 13 -41.57 20.60 7.82
CA LEU A 13 -42.57 20.93 6.81
C LEU A 13 -42.52 19.94 5.63
N ASN A 14 -41.33 19.65 5.09
CA ASN A 14 -41.15 18.71 3.99
C ASN A 14 -41.62 17.30 4.38
N GLU A 15 -41.24 16.84 5.57
CA GLU A 15 -41.68 15.54 6.08
C GLU A 15 -43.21 15.46 6.21
N CYS A 16 -43.86 16.52 6.71
CA CYS A 16 -45.32 16.59 6.78
C CYS A 16 -45.96 16.59 5.39
N LEU A 17 -45.36 17.26 4.40
CA LEU A 17 -45.86 17.26 3.02
C LEU A 17 -45.77 15.88 2.37
N ASP A 18 -44.67 15.15 2.56
CA ASP A 18 -44.53 13.79 2.04
C ASP A 18 -45.58 12.86 2.67
N ARG A 19 -45.76 12.95 3.99
CA ARG A 19 -46.75 12.15 4.71
C ARG A 19 -48.19 12.41 4.23
N ILE A 20 -48.54 13.67 3.94
CA ILE A 20 -49.90 14.04 3.53
C ILE A 20 -50.13 13.78 2.04
N LEU A 21 -49.22 14.24 1.17
CA LEU A 21 -49.42 14.23 -0.28
C LEU A 21 -49.07 12.90 -0.93
N ILE A 22 -48.12 12.14 -0.37
CA ILE A 22 -47.68 10.84 -0.90
C ILE A 22 -48.34 9.71 -0.13
N ASN A 23 -48.28 9.76 1.21
CA ASN A 23 -48.76 8.66 2.06
C ASN A 23 -50.23 8.79 2.48
N GLY A 24 -50.90 9.89 2.12
CA GLY A 24 -52.33 10.11 2.38
C GLY A 24 -52.68 10.28 3.86
N GLN A 25 -51.72 10.65 4.72
CA GLN A 25 -52.01 10.93 6.13
C GLN A 25 -52.85 12.21 6.29
N ASP A 26 -53.64 12.27 7.37
CA ASP A 26 -54.44 13.44 7.67
C ASP A 26 -53.61 14.57 8.31
N LEU A 27 -54.05 15.81 8.08
CA LEU A 27 -53.38 17.01 8.55
C LEU A 27 -53.27 17.06 10.09
N GLU A 28 -54.29 16.61 10.81
CA GLU A 28 -54.33 16.70 12.27
C GLU A 28 -53.31 15.73 12.90
N SER A 29 -53.16 14.54 12.34
CA SER A 29 -52.14 13.56 12.74
C SER A 29 -50.73 14.10 12.54
N CYS A 30 -50.45 14.81 11.44
CA CYS A 30 -49.15 15.46 11.23
C CYS A 30 -48.89 16.58 12.25
N LEU A 31 -49.90 17.40 12.57
CA LEU A 31 -49.76 18.49 13.53
C LEU A 31 -49.59 17.99 14.99
N ARG A 32 -50.13 16.81 15.32
CA ARG A 32 -49.93 16.18 16.65
C ARG A 32 -48.49 15.74 16.90
N LEU A 33 -47.73 15.42 15.86
CA LEU A 33 -46.33 15.01 15.97
C LEU A 33 -45.40 16.18 16.29
N TYR A 34 -45.83 17.41 15.97
CA TYR A 34 -45.03 18.63 16.14
C TYR A 34 -45.89 19.74 16.81
N PRO A 35 -46.30 19.56 18.08
CA PRO A 35 -47.23 20.47 18.75
C PRO A 35 -46.67 21.89 18.91
N ASP A 36 -45.36 22.02 19.10
CA ASP A 36 -44.70 23.32 19.30
C ASP A 36 -44.70 24.18 18.02
N GLN A 37 -44.65 23.55 16.84
CA GLN A 37 -44.63 24.20 15.53
C GLN A 37 -46.01 24.18 14.84
N ALA A 38 -47.02 23.56 15.45
CA ALA A 38 -48.33 23.31 14.83
C ALA A 38 -49.04 24.59 14.37
N VAL A 39 -48.92 25.67 15.14
CA VAL A 39 -49.52 26.99 14.81
C VAL A 39 -48.94 27.56 13.52
N GLU A 40 -47.65 27.36 13.27
CA GLU A 40 -46.95 27.87 12.09
C GLU A 40 -47.03 26.92 10.89
N LEU A 41 -47.05 25.60 11.12
CA LEU A 41 -47.14 24.58 10.06
C LEU A 41 -48.54 24.50 9.43
N ALA A 42 -49.60 24.62 10.23
CA ALA A 42 -50.98 24.46 9.79
C ALA A 42 -51.36 25.30 8.53
N PRO A 43 -51.05 26.61 8.45
CA PRO A 43 -51.40 27.39 7.25
C PRO A 43 -50.61 26.95 6.01
N LEU A 44 -49.33 26.60 6.14
CA LEU A 44 -48.49 26.17 5.00
C LEU A 44 -48.99 24.85 4.43
N LEU A 45 -49.26 23.87 5.28
CA LEU A 45 -49.79 22.57 4.88
C LEU A 45 -51.17 22.69 4.23
N LYS A 46 -52.09 23.50 4.81
CA LYS A 46 -53.39 23.77 4.19
C LYS A 46 -53.26 24.37 2.78
N THR A 47 -52.28 25.25 2.58
CA THR A 47 -52.02 25.87 1.29
C THR A 47 -51.51 24.84 0.28
N ALA A 48 -50.55 24.02 0.67
CA ALA A 48 -49.99 22.97 -0.20
C ALA A 48 -51.04 21.93 -0.62
N ILE A 49 -51.88 21.47 0.32
CA ILE A 49 -52.99 20.56 0.02
C ILE A 49 -54.02 21.25 -0.90
N GLY A 50 -54.28 22.55 -0.69
CA GLY A 50 -55.13 23.33 -1.58
C GLY A 50 -54.61 23.39 -3.02
N ILE A 51 -53.29 23.60 -3.18
CA ILE A 51 -52.62 23.61 -4.49
C ILE A 51 -52.65 22.23 -5.14
N GLU A 52 -52.36 21.16 -4.40
CA GLU A 52 -52.37 19.78 -4.92
C GLU A 52 -53.75 19.40 -5.46
N ARG A 53 -54.84 19.72 -4.76
CA ARG A 53 -56.21 19.50 -5.25
C ARG A 53 -56.54 20.26 -6.54
N VAL A 54 -55.96 21.45 -6.73
CA VAL A 54 -56.15 22.25 -7.95
C VAL A 54 -55.27 21.69 -9.08
N ALA A 55 -54.01 21.38 -8.78
CA ALA A 55 -53.04 20.83 -9.73
C ALA A 55 -53.48 19.44 -10.24
N GLY A 56 -54.04 18.59 -9.38
CA GLY A 56 -54.59 17.29 -9.77
C GLY A 56 -55.74 17.38 -10.76
N ARG A 57 -56.41 18.54 -10.86
CA ARG A 57 -57.46 18.82 -11.85
C ARG A 57 -56.91 19.39 -13.16
N CYS A 58 -55.65 19.81 -13.18
CA CYS A 58 -54.97 20.32 -14.37
C CYS A 58 -54.31 19.16 -15.13
N THR A 59 -55.11 18.35 -15.84
CA THR A 59 -54.57 17.34 -16.75
C THR A 59 -54.15 18.00 -18.08
N PRO A 60 -52.88 17.91 -18.51
CA PRO A 60 -52.46 18.48 -19.78
C PRO A 60 -53.17 17.79 -20.95
N SER A 61 -53.55 18.58 -21.97
CA SER A 61 -54.23 18.03 -23.14
C SER A 61 -53.36 16.97 -23.84
N PRO A 62 -53.97 15.94 -24.45
CA PRO A 62 -53.22 14.90 -25.16
C PRO A 62 -52.35 15.47 -26.29
N VAL A 63 -52.78 16.56 -26.92
CA VAL A 63 -52.04 17.28 -27.97
C VAL A 63 -50.78 17.95 -27.40
N PHE A 64 -50.88 18.59 -26.22
CA PHE A 64 -49.72 19.19 -25.55
C PHE A 64 -48.71 18.13 -25.14
N LYS A 65 -49.17 17.00 -24.58
CA LYS A 65 -48.32 15.87 -24.20
C LYS A 65 -47.61 15.25 -25.41
N ALA A 66 -48.30 15.12 -26.54
CA ALA A 66 -47.72 14.62 -27.79
C ALA A 66 -46.66 15.57 -28.34
N ARG A 67 -46.93 16.89 -28.36
CA ARG A 67 -45.96 17.91 -28.80
C ARG A 67 -44.72 17.93 -27.90
N ALA A 68 -44.90 17.94 -26.58
CA ALA A 68 -43.77 17.93 -25.64
C ALA A 68 -42.90 16.66 -25.79
N ARG A 69 -43.52 15.50 -26.02
CA ARG A 69 -42.79 14.25 -26.33
C ARG A 69 -42.02 14.35 -27.64
N TYR A 70 -42.63 14.91 -28.67
CA TYR A 70 -41.98 15.08 -29.97
C TYR A 70 -40.75 16.00 -29.87
N GLU A 71 -40.90 17.18 -29.28
CA GLU A 71 -39.82 18.16 -29.05
C GLU A 71 -38.66 17.58 -28.25
N PHE A 72 -38.96 16.84 -27.17
CA PHE A 72 -37.95 16.18 -26.36
C PHE A 72 -37.18 15.11 -27.14
N MET A 73 -37.90 14.31 -27.94
CA MET A 73 -37.29 13.27 -28.76
C MET A 73 -36.49 13.83 -29.93
N SER A 74 -36.91 14.94 -30.54
CA SER A 74 -36.16 15.61 -31.60
C SER A 74 -34.87 16.22 -31.07
N ALA A 75 -34.90 16.87 -29.91
CA ALA A 75 -33.69 17.38 -29.26
C ALA A 75 -32.68 16.27 -28.90
N LEU A 76 -33.18 15.11 -28.45
CA LEU A 76 -32.33 13.93 -28.21
C LEU A 76 -31.78 13.30 -29.49
N LYS A 77 -32.51 13.38 -30.60
CA LYS A 77 -32.03 12.89 -31.90
C LYS A 77 -30.97 13.82 -32.50
N GLU A 78 -31.12 15.12 -32.32
CA GLU A 78 -30.18 16.14 -32.80
C GLU A 78 -28.86 16.14 -31.99
N SER A 79 -28.93 15.86 -30.68
CA SER A 79 -27.74 15.70 -29.83
C SER A 79 -26.91 14.43 -30.11
N LYS A 80 -27.44 13.43 -30.83
CA LYS A 80 -26.69 12.22 -31.22
C LYS A 80 -25.61 12.47 -32.28
N HIS A 81 -25.58 13.63 -32.95
CA HIS A 81 -24.57 13.96 -33.97
C HIS A 81 -23.25 14.55 -33.42
N ARG A 82 -23.08 14.70 -32.10
CA ARG A 82 -21.80 15.09 -31.48
C ARG A 82 -21.13 13.95 -30.74
N LYS A 83 -20.77 12.87 -31.45
CA LYS A 83 -20.01 11.74 -30.88
C LYS A 83 -18.65 11.60 -31.57
N GLY A 84 -17.85 12.68 -31.56
CA GLY A 84 -16.56 12.74 -32.27
C GLY A 84 -15.30 12.62 -31.42
N PHE A 85 -15.33 12.97 -30.13
CA PHE A 85 -14.08 13.06 -29.33
C PHE A 85 -14.14 12.41 -27.93
N PHE A 86 -15.33 12.32 -27.31
CA PHE A 86 -15.46 11.82 -25.94
C PHE A 86 -15.57 10.28 -25.84
N GLY A 87 -16.13 9.62 -26.85
CA GLY A 87 -16.21 8.16 -26.92
C GLY A 87 -14.86 7.48 -27.24
N TRP A 88 -13.95 8.16 -27.94
CA TRP A 88 -12.60 7.66 -28.22
C TRP A 88 -11.78 7.54 -26.93
N ARG A 89 -11.80 8.56 -26.06
CA ARG A 89 -11.05 8.55 -24.79
C ARG A 89 -11.55 7.50 -23.80
N LEU A 90 -12.85 7.23 -23.77
CA LEU A 90 -13.46 6.27 -22.84
C LEU A 90 -13.21 4.81 -23.26
N ASN A 91 -13.07 4.54 -24.56
CA ASN A 91 -12.77 3.20 -25.08
C ASN A 91 -11.29 2.78 -24.88
N TRP A 92 -10.37 3.74 -24.79
CA TRP A 92 -8.96 3.46 -24.50
C TRP A 92 -8.77 3.13 -23.02
N ALA A 93 -9.53 3.76 -22.13
CA ALA A 93 -9.49 3.46 -20.70
C ALA A 93 -10.00 2.04 -20.39
N THR A 94 -11.03 1.57 -21.09
CA THR A 94 -11.53 0.18 -20.99
C THR A 94 -10.56 -0.81 -21.63
N GLY A 95 -9.99 -0.47 -22.79
CA GLY A 95 -8.91 -1.26 -23.39
C GLY A 95 -7.71 -1.40 -22.45
N LEU A 96 -7.23 -0.30 -21.88
CA LEU A 96 -6.12 -0.26 -20.93
C LEU A 96 -6.44 -1.03 -19.64
N ALA A 97 -7.64 -0.86 -19.07
CA ALA A 97 -8.06 -1.59 -17.88
C ALA A 97 -8.12 -3.10 -18.13
N SER A 98 -8.66 -3.52 -19.28
CA SER A 98 -8.68 -4.94 -19.65
C SER A 98 -7.27 -5.48 -19.90
N ALA A 99 -6.40 -4.73 -20.58
CA ALA A 99 -5.00 -5.11 -20.80
C ALA A 99 -4.22 -5.21 -19.49
N LEU A 100 -4.41 -4.28 -18.56
CA LEU A 100 -3.81 -4.31 -17.23
C LEU A 100 -4.34 -5.49 -16.40
N MET A 101 -5.63 -5.80 -16.48
CA MET A 101 -6.22 -6.96 -15.82
C MET A 101 -5.68 -8.28 -16.40
N PHE A 102 -5.58 -8.39 -17.74
CA PHE A 102 -4.94 -9.52 -18.41
C PHE A 102 -3.46 -9.61 -18.07
N LEU A 103 -2.74 -8.49 -17.98
CA LEU A 103 -1.34 -8.43 -17.56
C LEU A 103 -1.18 -8.85 -16.09
N PHE A 104 -2.11 -8.48 -15.21
CA PHE A 104 -2.06 -8.89 -13.80
C PHE A 104 -2.36 -10.39 -13.64
N VAL A 105 -3.36 -10.89 -14.36
CA VAL A 105 -3.74 -12.32 -14.33
C VAL A 105 -2.70 -13.20 -15.02
N SER A 106 -2.07 -12.74 -16.11
CA SER A 106 -1.01 -13.49 -16.80
C SER A 106 0.38 -13.28 -16.18
N GLY A 107 0.70 -12.08 -15.72
CA GLY A 107 2.00 -11.72 -15.13
C GLY A 107 2.16 -12.14 -13.67
N GLY A 108 1.09 -12.16 -12.88
CA GLY A 108 1.14 -12.62 -11.48
C GLY A 108 1.57 -14.09 -11.35
N GLY A 109 1.13 -14.95 -12.29
CA GLY A 109 1.51 -16.37 -12.31
C GLY A 109 2.99 -16.59 -12.64
N VAL A 110 3.55 -15.82 -13.58
CA VAL A 110 4.96 -15.93 -13.97
C VAL A 110 5.88 -15.43 -12.87
N ALA A 111 5.53 -14.35 -12.17
CA ALA A 111 6.34 -13.84 -11.06
C ALA A 111 6.38 -14.82 -9.86
N VAL A 112 5.24 -15.42 -9.50
CA VAL A 112 5.18 -16.42 -8.42
C VAL A 112 5.94 -17.69 -8.82
N ALA A 113 5.78 -18.18 -10.05
CA ALA A 113 6.52 -19.35 -10.55
C ALA A 113 8.04 -19.07 -10.69
N ALA A 114 8.43 -17.85 -11.08
CA ALA A 114 9.84 -17.47 -11.24
C ALA A 114 10.58 -17.37 -9.90
N SER A 115 9.89 -17.08 -8.79
CA SER A 115 10.51 -16.96 -7.46
C SER A 115 11.27 -18.23 -7.03
N GLY A 116 10.76 -19.41 -7.38
CA GLY A 116 11.38 -20.72 -7.12
C GLY A 116 12.29 -21.22 -8.25
N SER A 117 12.55 -20.40 -9.27
CA SER A 117 13.35 -20.80 -10.42
C SER A 117 14.85 -20.91 -10.06
N MET A 118 15.50 -21.94 -10.61
CA MET A 118 16.93 -22.22 -10.44
C MET A 118 17.78 -21.52 -11.52
N PRO A 119 19.10 -21.33 -11.32
CA PRO A 119 19.94 -20.54 -12.21
C PRO A 119 20.02 -21.06 -13.65
N ASP A 120 19.77 -22.35 -13.85
CA ASP A 120 19.76 -23.05 -15.14
C ASP A 120 18.40 -23.00 -15.85
N SER A 121 17.37 -22.43 -15.21
CA SER A 121 16.01 -22.41 -15.74
C SER A 121 15.71 -21.18 -16.61
N PRO A 122 14.81 -21.29 -17.61
CA PRO A 122 14.46 -20.15 -18.48
C PRO A 122 13.81 -18.96 -17.75
N LEU A 123 13.16 -19.21 -16.61
CA LEU A 123 12.46 -18.18 -15.83
C LEU A 123 13.39 -17.43 -14.86
N TYR A 124 14.67 -17.81 -14.78
CA TYR A 124 15.62 -17.19 -13.87
C TYR A 124 15.86 -15.70 -14.16
N GLY A 125 15.85 -15.31 -15.44
CA GLY A 125 15.92 -13.88 -15.81
C GLY A 125 14.75 -13.07 -15.23
N VAL A 126 13.55 -13.66 -15.17
CA VAL A 126 12.37 -13.02 -14.58
C VAL A 126 12.50 -12.93 -13.05
N LYS A 127 13.10 -13.93 -12.40
CA LYS A 127 13.42 -13.90 -10.97
C LYS A 127 14.31 -12.71 -10.63
N LEU A 128 15.43 -12.56 -11.35
CA LEU A 128 16.38 -11.48 -11.13
C LEU A 128 15.75 -10.10 -11.35
N ALA A 129 14.98 -9.93 -12.43
CA ALA A 129 14.27 -8.67 -12.70
C ALA A 129 13.22 -8.35 -11.63
N THR A 130 12.50 -9.37 -11.14
CA THR A 130 11.52 -9.20 -10.07
C THR A 130 12.21 -8.79 -8.77
N GLU A 131 13.33 -9.43 -8.42
CA GLU A 131 14.12 -9.08 -7.24
C GLU A 131 14.68 -7.65 -7.31
N GLU A 132 15.17 -7.20 -8.46
CA GLU A 132 15.64 -5.83 -8.66
C GLU A 132 14.53 -4.80 -8.46
N LEU A 133 13.31 -5.09 -8.94
CA LEU A 133 12.14 -4.25 -8.67
C LEU A 133 11.84 -4.19 -7.17
N TRP A 134 11.78 -5.34 -6.48
CA TRP A 134 11.56 -5.37 -5.04
C TRP A 134 12.62 -4.58 -4.25
N LEU A 135 13.88 -4.61 -4.68
CA LEU A 135 14.94 -3.80 -4.08
C LEU A 135 14.74 -2.31 -4.29
N ASN A 136 14.35 -1.89 -5.49
CA ASN A 136 14.09 -0.49 -5.79
C ASN A 136 12.87 0.06 -5.03
N PHE A 137 11.91 -0.81 -4.69
CA PHE A 137 10.76 -0.46 -3.84
C PHE A 137 10.99 -0.67 -2.34
N SER A 138 12.13 -1.24 -1.94
CA SER A 138 12.50 -1.38 -0.53
C SER A 138 13.02 -0.05 0.00
N PHE A 139 12.16 0.68 0.71
CA PHE A 139 12.48 1.98 1.30
C PHE A 139 13.16 1.82 2.67
N GLY A 140 14.07 2.75 2.99
CA GLY A 140 14.86 2.73 4.23
C GLY A 140 16.06 1.78 4.21
N GLU A 141 17.02 2.01 5.09
CA GLU A 141 18.21 1.15 5.23
C GLU A 141 17.81 -0.25 5.74
N GLU A 142 16.96 -0.32 6.76
CA GLU A 142 16.44 -1.59 7.30
C GLU A 142 15.71 -2.42 6.25
N GLY A 143 14.87 -1.81 5.42
CA GLY A 143 14.15 -2.49 4.33
C GLY A 143 15.12 -3.07 3.29
N LYS A 144 16.14 -2.29 2.91
CA LYS A 144 17.19 -2.75 1.97
C LYS A 144 18.05 -3.86 2.53
N ILE A 145 18.43 -3.78 3.81
CA ILE A 145 19.19 -4.82 4.51
C ILE A 145 18.39 -6.12 4.52
N ASN A 146 17.11 -6.07 4.89
CA ASN A 146 16.22 -7.23 4.89
C ASN A 146 16.07 -7.85 3.50
N ALA A 147 15.91 -7.04 2.46
CA ALA A 147 15.80 -7.53 1.09
C ALA A 147 17.11 -8.15 0.59
N MET A 148 18.26 -7.55 0.90
CA MET A 148 19.58 -8.13 0.62
C MET A 148 19.80 -9.46 1.35
N ASN A 149 19.33 -9.60 2.59
CA ASN A 149 19.44 -10.85 3.35
C ASN A 149 18.63 -11.97 2.70
N GLN A 150 17.40 -11.69 2.28
CA GLN A 150 16.59 -12.65 1.54
C GLN A 150 17.22 -13.05 0.20
N ILE A 151 17.86 -12.11 -0.51
CA ILE A 151 18.58 -12.43 -1.74
C ILE A 151 19.79 -13.32 -1.43
N ALA A 152 20.55 -13.05 -0.38
CA ALA A 152 21.67 -13.88 0.03
C ALA A 152 21.21 -15.32 0.36
N ASP A 153 20.14 -15.48 1.14
CA ASP A 153 19.55 -16.79 1.46
C ASP A 153 19.18 -17.57 0.18
N ARG A 154 18.57 -16.88 -0.81
CA ARG A 154 18.24 -17.50 -2.11
C ARG A 154 19.48 -17.91 -2.89
N ARG A 155 20.53 -17.09 -2.91
CA ARG A 155 21.79 -17.44 -3.60
C ARG A 155 22.49 -18.62 -2.94
N VAL A 156 22.43 -18.73 -1.62
CA VAL A 156 22.93 -19.92 -0.90
C VAL A 156 22.16 -21.16 -1.32
N ALA A 157 20.83 -21.11 -1.37
CA ALA A 157 20.02 -22.23 -1.85
C ALA A 157 20.35 -22.61 -3.31
N GLU A 158 20.58 -21.62 -4.18
CA GLU A 158 21.01 -21.84 -5.56
C GLU A 158 22.40 -22.47 -5.65
N ILE A 159 23.36 -22.04 -4.81
CA ILE A 159 24.70 -22.63 -4.72
C ILE A 159 24.62 -24.09 -4.26
N ILE A 160 23.80 -24.38 -3.25
CA ILE A 160 23.58 -25.74 -2.74
C ILE A 160 23.01 -26.63 -3.84
N TYR A 161 22.03 -26.13 -4.60
CA TYR A 161 21.49 -26.86 -5.76
C TYR A 161 22.58 -27.14 -6.80
N LEU A 162 23.43 -26.15 -7.09
CA LEU A 162 24.48 -26.29 -8.10
C LEU A 162 25.63 -27.20 -7.66
N ALA A 163 25.82 -27.45 -6.36
CA ALA A 163 26.86 -28.35 -5.85
C ALA A 163 26.69 -29.80 -6.33
N ASP A 164 25.45 -30.20 -6.62
CA ASP A 164 25.11 -31.52 -7.17
C ASP A 164 25.04 -31.52 -8.72
N THR A 165 25.45 -30.42 -9.40
CA THR A 165 25.39 -30.27 -10.87
C THR A 165 26.74 -29.88 -11.47
N ASP A 166 27.06 -30.33 -12.68
CA ASP A 166 28.31 -30.00 -13.39
C ASP A 166 28.34 -28.57 -13.99
N GLN A 167 27.63 -27.61 -13.37
CA GLN A 167 27.44 -26.25 -13.88
C GLN A 167 28.35 -25.25 -13.17
N VAL A 168 29.67 -25.50 -13.20
CA VAL A 168 30.69 -24.69 -12.52
C VAL A 168 30.58 -23.19 -12.85
N ASN A 169 30.31 -22.84 -14.10
CA ASN A 169 30.15 -21.44 -14.51
C ASN A 169 28.96 -20.75 -13.81
N LEU A 170 27.82 -21.44 -13.65
CA LEU A 170 26.68 -20.90 -12.92
C LEU A 170 26.97 -20.84 -11.42
N LEU A 171 27.70 -21.80 -10.88
CA LEU A 171 28.11 -21.81 -9.47
C LEU A 171 28.91 -20.55 -9.14
N ARG A 172 29.91 -20.23 -9.96
CA ARG A 172 30.73 -19.01 -9.81
C ARG A 172 29.92 -17.73 -9.97
N GLN A 173 29.05 -17.65 -10.99
CA GLN A 173 28.16 -16.50 -11.17
C GLN A 173 27.20 -16.29 -10.00
N THR A 174 26.71 -17.38 -9.42
CA THR A 174 25.80 -17.33 -8.27
C THR A 174 26.55 -16.86 -7.02
N ASN A 175 27.78 -17.31 -6.83
CA ASN A 175 28.67 -16.80 -5.78
C ASN A 175 29.00 -15.32 -5.94
N ASP A 176 29.24 -14.82 -7.16
CA ASP A 176 29.47 -13.40 -7.40
C ASP A 176 28.25 -12.54 -7.00
N LYS A 177 27.04 -13.02 -7.32
CA LYS A 177 25.79 -12.37 -6.89
C LYS A 177 25.62 -12.40 -5.37
N LEU A 178 25.94 -13.52 -4.71
CA LEU A 178 25.93 -13.63 -3.24
C LEU A 178 26.87 -12.58 -2.63
N ASN A 179 28.12 -12.53 -3.10
CA ASN A 179 29.12 -11.57 -2.61
C ASN A 179 28.70 -10.12 -2.85
N SER A 180 28.06 -9.83 -3.98
CA SER A 180 27.49 -8.51 -4.24
C SER A 180 26.41 -8.15 -3.21
N ALA A 181 25.49 -9.06 -2.90
CA ALA A 181 24.44 -8.82 -1.91
C ALA A 181 25.03 -8.62 -0.51
N LEU A 182 25.99 -9.45 -0.11
CA LEU A 182 26.65 -9.38 1.19
C LEU A 182 27.51 -8.12 1.35
N SER A 183 28.19 -7.66 0.29
CA SER A 183 28.99 -6.43 0.34
C SER A 183 28.13 -5.17 0.48
N VAL A 184 27.01 -5.10 -0.26
CA VAL A 184 26.01 -4.02 -0.10
C VAL A 184 25.46 -4.04 1.32
N MET A 185 25.08 -5.21 1.85
CA MET A 185 24.59 -5.33 3.22
C MET A 185 25.62 -4.87 4.25
N ALA A 186 26.89 -5.29 4.12
CA ALA A 186 27.96 -4.87 5.03
C ALA A 186 28.14 -3.34 5.04
N SER A 187 28.02 -2.69 3.87
CA SER A 187 28.12 -1.24 3.78
C SER A 187 26.96 -0.52 4.46
N LEU A 188 25.74 -1.04 4.36
CA LEU A 188 24.55 -0.47 4.99
C LEU A 188 24.60 -0.62 6.51
N VAL A 189 24.95 -1.80 7.00
CA VAL A 189 25.11 -2.07 8.44
C VAL A 189 26.22 -1.21 9.05
N GLY A 190 27.34 -1.04 8.35
CA GLY A 190 28.42 -0.16 8.81
C GLY A 190 28.02 1.31 8.90
N LEU A 191 27.18 1.79 7.96
CA LEU A 191 26.64 3.14 7.99
C LEU A 191 25.68 3.35 9.17
N GLU A 192 24.76 2.43 9.40
CA GLU A 192 23.81 2.47 10.53
C GLU A 192 24.55 2.60 11.88
N ASN A 193 25.56 1.76 12.09
CA ASN A 193 26.38 1.80 13.31
C ASN A 193 27.16 3.13 13.45
N SER A 194 27.69 3.68 12.34
CA SER A 194 28.41 4.96 12.37
C SER A 194 27.50 6.14 12.75
N VAL A 195 26.25 6.14 12.28
CA VAL A 195 25.26 7.17 12.58
C VAL A 195 24.80 7.07 14.03
N MET A 196 24.58 5.85 14.53
CA MET A 196 24.22 5.62 15.94
C MET A 196 25.36 5.98 16.89
N SER A 197 26.62 5.69 16.53
CA SER A 197 27.79 6.07 17.31
C SER A 197 27.98 7.59 17.37
N ALA A 198 27.78 8.30 16.25
CA ALA A 198 27.83 9.77 16.21
C ALA A 198 26.66 10.46 16.94
N ALA A 199 25.53 9.78 17.11
CA ALA A 199 24.35 10.28 17.80
C ALA A 199 24.38 10.09 19.32
N ASN A 200 25.45 9.51 19.89
CA ASN A 200 25.64 9.35 21.33
C ASN A 200 26.51 10.49 21.90
N PRO A 201 25.95 11.54 22.54
CA PRO A 201 26.72 12.63 23.11
C PRO A 201 27.18 12.26 24.52
N GLN A 202 28.05 11.26 24.62
CA GLN A 202 28.62 10.84 25.90
C GLN A 202 30.14 11.05 25.92
N ASP A 203 30.59 12.23 25.50
CA ASP A 203 31.91 12.75 25.88
C ASP A 203 31.93 14.28 25.75
N ARG A 204 31.39 14.96 26.77
CA ARG A 204 31.70 16.37 27.05
C ARG A 204 32.00 16.49 28.53
N ASP A 205 33.27 16.29 28.83
CA ASP A 205 33.90 16.55 30.11
C ASP A 205 33.95 18.07 30.35
N ASP A 206 32.88 18.62 30.93
CA ASP A 206 32.78 20.04 31.21
C ASP A 206 32.79 20.28 32.73
N THR A 207 34.00 20.55 33.23
CA THR A 207 34.24 21.10 34.57
C THR A 207 33.66 22.52 34.67
N ALA A 208 32.75 22.71 35.64
CA ALA A 208 32.40 23.96 36.33
C ALA A 208 31.90 25.19 35.53
N LEU A 209 30.63 25.61 35.75
CA LEU A 209 30.28 26.75 36.63
C LEU A 209 28.74 26.88 36.85
N THR A 210 28.39 27.07 38.12
CA THR A 210 27.14 27.58 38.76
C THR A 210 26.37 28.67 37.98
N ALA A 211 25.06 28.93 38.08
CA ALA A 211 23.87 28.42 38.80
C ALA A 211 22.60 29.14 38.21
N PRO A 212 21.44 29.31 38.89
CA PRO A 212 20.19 28.57 38.65
C PRO A 212 18.97 29.44 38.25
N VAL A 213 18.03 28.94 37.43
CA VAL A 213 16.65 29.47 37.42
C VAL A 213 15.63 28.35 37.18
N THR A 214 14.58 28.44 37.99
CA THR A 214 13.46 27.56 38.33
C THR A 214 12.44 27.26 37.21
N ALA A 215 11.97 26.00 37.17
CA ALA A 215 10.73 25.55 36.50
C ALA A 215 9.45 26.00 37.25
N PRO A 216 8.24 25.93 36.66
CA PRO A 216 7.41 24.70 36.75
C PRO A 216 6.44 24.51 35.53
N PRO A 217 5.40 23.64 35.55
CA PRO A 217 5.44 22.17 35.51
C PRO A 217 4.66 21.55 34.31
N ASN A 218 5.18 20.40 33.84
CA ASN A 218 4.54 19.20 33.26
C ASN A 218 3.12 19.26 32.63
N LYS A 219 3.03 18.84 31.35
CA LYS A 219 2.02 17.86 30.92
C LYS A 219 2.55 16.93 29.82
N ASN A 220 3.02 15.77 30.24
CA ASN A 220 3.29 14.61 29.39
C ASN A 220 2.01 14.12 28.68
N LEU A 221 2.06 14.06 27.36
CA LEU A 221 1.55 12.97 26.53
C LEU A 221 2.65 12.79 25.47
N GLY A 222 3.54 11.80 25.53
CA GLY A 222 3.26 10.40 25.80
C GLY A 222 3.05 9.64 24.49
N LEU A 223 3.98 9.78 23.54
CA LEU A 223 4.25 8.82 22.45
C LEU A 223 5.75 8.91 22.12
N THR A 224 6.59 8.36 23.00
CA THR A 224 7.93 7.96 22.61
C THR A 224 7.78 6.69 21.77
N GLU A 225 7.79 6.83 20.45
CA GLU A 225 8.09 5.69 19.58
C GLU A 225 9.50 5.23 19.91
N ASN A 226 9.55 4.06 20.55
CA ASN A 226 10.78 3.37 20.90
C ASN A 226 11.37 2.75 19.62
N SER A 227 12.14 3.53 18.86
CA SER A 227 12.84 3.06 17.66
C SER A 227 13.95 2.02 17.93
N GLY A 228 14.27 1.72 19.19
CA GLY A 228 15.29 0.72 19.58
C GLY A 228 14.86 -0.75 19.45
N GLY A 229 13.59 -1.04 19.14
CA GLY A 229 13.07 -2.42 19.06
C GLY A 229 13.25 -3.11 17.69
N SER A 230 13.15 -2.35 16.60
CA SER A 230 13.18 -2.91 15.22
C SER A 230 14.59 -3.30 14.79
N ALA A 231 15.56 -2.40 15.01
CA ALA A 231 16.96 -2.61 14.62
C ALA A 231 17.57 -3.86 15.26
N ASN A 232 17.36 -4.06 16.57
CA ASN A 232 17.84 -5.25 17.29
C ASN A 232 17.20 -6.56 16.78
N THR A 233 15.97 -6.49 16.27
CA THR A 233 15.27 -7.66 15.72
C THR A 233 15.83 -8.01 14.34
N THR A 234 16.03 -7.01 13.48
CA THR A 234 16.62 -7.17 12.15
C THR A 234 18.08 -7.69 12.24
N GLN A 235 18.89 -7.13 13.15
CA GLN A 235 20.28 -7.53 13.35
C GLN A 235 20.43 -8.99 13.84
N ASN A 236 19.61 -9.41 14.81
CA ASN A 236 19.59 -10.80 15.27
C ASN A 236 19.17 -11.77 14.14
N GLY A 237 18.23 -11.36 13.29
CA GLY A 237 17.82 -12.13 12.11
C GLY A 237 18.97 -12.36 11.12
N ILE A 238 19.79 -11.33 10.86
CA ILE A 238 20.96 -11.41 9.97
C ILE A 238 22.05 -12.31 10.55
N ILE A 239 22.30 -12.22 11.86
CA ILE A 239 23.30 -13.10 12.52
C ILE A 239 22.87 -14.57 12.38
N LEU A 240 21.61 -14.87 12.65
CA LEU A 240 21.08 -16.23 12.53
C LEU A 240 21.11 -16.74 11.09
N SER A 241 20.71 -15.93 10.10
CA SER A 241 20.79 -16.32 8.68
C SER A 241 22.23 -16.54 8.24
N ALA A 242 23.17 -15.68 8.65
CA ALA A 242 24.58 -15.82 8.32
C ALA A 242 25.18 -17.13 8.85
N ILE A 243 24.87 -17.51 10.09
CA ILE A 243 25.35 -18.78 10.68
C ILE A 243 24.71 -19.97 9.96
N ALA A 244 23.39 -19.94 9.73
CA ALA A 244 22.67 -21.01 9.04
C ALA A 244 23.20 -21.23 7.62
N ASN A 245 23.41 -20.15 6.87
CA ASN A 245 23.93 -20.19 5.52
C ASN A 245 25.36 -20.73 5.44
N GLN A 246 26.25 -20.32 6.34
CA GLN A 246 27.61 -20.85 6.40
C GLN A 246 27.62 -22.36 6.68
N ASN A 247 26.78 -22.83 7.62
CA ASN A 247 26.64 -24.26 7.90
C ASN A 247 26.08 -25.02 6.69
N ALA A 248 25.06 -24.50 6.03
CA ALA A 248 24.46 -25.11 4.85
C ALA A 248 25.45 -25.22 3.68
N LEU A 249 26.29 -24.20 3.47
CA LEU A 249 27.35 -24.23 2.45
C LEU A 249 28.42 -25.28 2.76
N ASN A 250 28.86 -25.40 4.02
CA ASN A 250 29.81 -26.44 4.42
C ASN A 250 29.25 -27.84 4.19
N LEU A 251 27.98 -28.07 4.54
CA LEU A 251 27.31 -29.36 4.28
C LEU A 251 27.18 -29.65 2.77
N ALA A 252 26.93 -28.63 1.96
CA ALA A 252 26.87 -28.79 0.51
C ALA A 252 28.24 -29.09 -0.10
N LEU A 253 29.32 -28.53 0.45
CA LEU A 253 30.69 -28.88 0.04
C LEU A 253 31.02 -30.35 0.31
N GLU A 254 30.60 -30.88 1.46
CA GLU A 254 30.79 -32.30 1.79
C GLU A 254 30.06 -33.25 0.84
N ARG A 255 28.95 -32.79 0.26
CA ARG A 255 28.11 -33.54 -0.69
C ARG A 255 28.50 -33.32 -2.15
N ALA A 256 29.26 -32.26 -2.45
CA ALA A 256 29.56 -31.85 -3.82
C ALA A 256 30.22 -32.97 -4.63
N SER A 257 29.81 -33.09 -5.90
CA SER A 257 30.42 -34.03 -6.84
C SER A 257 31.92 -33.77 -7.02
N ASP A 258 32.71 -34.81 -7.31
CA ASP A 258 34.17 -34.68 -7.45
C ASP A 258 34.59 -33.64 -8.50
N ASP A 259 33.82 -33.52 -9.58
CA ASP A 259 34.07 -32.58 -10.67
C ASP A 259 33.90 -31.11 -10.26
N VAL A 260 33.08 -30.84 -9.24
CA VAL A 260 32.70 -29.48 -8.80
C VAL A 260 33.28 -29.13 -7.42
N ARG A 261 33.82 -30.12 -6.70
CA ARG A 261 34.28 -30.00 -5.31
C ARG A 261 35.34 -28.92 -5.10
N GLU A 262 36.26 -28.74 -6.04
CA GLU A 262 37.29 -27.69 -5.96
C GLU A 262 36.68 -26.28 -6.07
N ASP A 263 35.83 -26.06 -7.07
CA ASP A 263 35.11 -24.78 -7.24
C ASP A 263 34.17 -24.51 -6.06
N MET A 264 33.48 -25.53 -5.56
CA MET A 264 32.63 -25.42 -4.39
C MET A 264 33.42 -25.02 -3.15
N ALA A 265 34.62 -25.58 -2.95
CA ALA A 265 35.48 -25.22 -1.82
C ALA A 265 35.87 -23.73 -1.89
N TRP A 266 36.20 -23.23 -3.08
CA TRP A 266 36.48 -21.81 -3.31
C TRP A 266 35.25 -20.94 -3.01
N VAL A 267 34.06 -21.33 -3.49
CA VAL A 267 32.81 -20.62 -3.24
C VAL A 267 32.50 -20.54 -1.75
N VAL A 268 32.61 -21.66 -1.04
CA VAL A 268 32.35 -21.73 0.42
C VAL A 268 33.32 -20.82 1.18
N ALA A 269 34.62 -20.88 0.88
CA ALA A 269 35.61 -20.03 1.53
C ALA A 269 35.31 -18.54 1.29
N ASN A 270 34.94 -18.17 0.06
CA ASN A 270 34.62 -16.80 -0.31
C ASN A 270 33.36 -16.28 0.41
N ALA A 271 32.28 -17.08 0.38
CA ALA A 271 31.04 -16.77 1.06
C ALA A 271 31.21 -16.63 2.59
N ILE A 272 31.95 -17.55 3.23
CA ILE A 272 32.26 -17.46 4.66
C ILE A 272 32.99 -16.16 4.98
N ALA A 273 34.01 -15.81 4.19
CA ALA A 273 34.73 -14.56 4.37
C ALA A 273 33.81 -13.33 4.21
N ALA A 274 32.83 -13.38 3.29
CA ALA A 274 31.85 -12.31 3.12
C ALA A 274 30.88 -12.19 4.31
N TYR A 275 30.36 -13.31 4.83
CA TYR A 275 29.53 -13.30 6.04
C TYR A 275 30.30 -12.80 7.26
N GLN A 276 31.57 -13.18 7.41
CA GLN A 276 32.41 -12.68 8.50
C GLN A 276 32.58 -11.16 8.47
N ARG A 277 32.66 -10.53 7.29
CA ARG A 277 32.71 -9.06 7.19
C ARG A 277 31.44 -8.41 7.75
N ILE A 278 30.27 -8.99 7.49
CA ILE A 278 28.99 -8.50 8.02
C ILE A 278 28.93 -8.69 9.54
N LEU A 279 29.27 -9.88 10.03
CA LEU A 279 29.30 -10.18 11.47
C LEU A 279 30.25 -9.24 12.21
N ASN A 280 31.43 -8.99 11.65
CA ASN A 280 32.38 -8.04 12.21
C ASN A 280 31.80 -6.61 12.19
N ALA A 281 31.18 -6.18 11.09
CA ALA A 281 30.53 -4.87 11.02
C ALA A 281 29.44 -4.68 12.09
N MET A 282 28.72 -5.75 12.46
CA MET A 282 27.68 -5.73 13.49
C MET A 282 28.23 -5.74 14.93
N TYR A 283 29.46 -6.22 15.14
CA TYR A 283 30.06 -6.39 16.47
C TYR A 283 31.10 -5.30 16.80
N ILE A 284 31.27 -4.28 15.94
CA ILE A 284 32.10 -3.11 16.23
C ILE A 284 31.32 -2.21 17.23
N PRO A 285 31.87 -1.95 18.43
CA PRO A 285 31.25 -1.10 19.44
C PRO A 285 31.23 0.39 19.05
#